data_AF-A0A7G8FP62-F1
#
_entry.id   AF-A0A7G8FP62-F1
#
_cell.length_a   1.000
_cell.length_b   1.000
_cell.length_c   1.000
_cell.angle_alpha   90.00
_cell.angle_beta   90.00
_cell.angle_gamma   90.00
#
_symmetry.space_group_name_H-M   'P 1'
#
loop_
_entity.id
_entity.type
_entity.pdbx_description
1 polymer ?
#
loop_
_entity_poly.entity_id
_entity_poly.type
_entity_poly.pdbx_seq_one_letter_code
_entity_poly.pdbx_strand_id
1 'polypeptide(L)'
;MRRWMLQRLAGLGSGSNRFELLHNQGEELLLPQWAELDLRLSERPWSVSRMSVLLQEAALQPSVVTLQAARQVRHRLSTFWLEAPTDHLEDLYQGPLGALQQELMQGPLMRQVLARDERQWLDQLTAALSQPDQKPRQANLLVAWMPYASAIGMTVVDPSHALPQWLLSDYVRFCDPGLEEELNRPMALLEPADPPQVEEITPLSNRRGEEAMAWFKDEAALSRVVALINQYGLNPADQDVLEELSGLRSVVAQLWLDVEPEQLKTLFDTPVGLVTQSLISSGFGQELVDDDDERARRELPGLMPDLSDPQAQAVLLALMLFYPSGAVTVEDPSVLPEWLGVVVESLQSAAG
;
A
#
# COMPACT_ATOMS: atom_id res chain seq x y z
N MET A 1 19.45 39.75 28.28
CA MET A 1 19.84 39.75 29.71
C MET A 1 19.12 38.60 30.42
N ARG A 2 19.84 37.86 31.31
CA ARG A 2 19.48 36.62 32.07
C ARG A 2 19.71 35.34 31.24
N ARG A 3 20.77 34.52 31.35
CA ARG A 3 21.74 34.05 32.40
C ARG A 3 21.16 33.08 33.43
N TRP A 4 21.57 31.80 33.32
CA TRP A 4 22.02 30.82 34.36
C TRP A 4 22.43 29.51 33.61
N MET A 5 23.72 29.21 33.32
CA MET A 5 24.73 28.43 34.10
C MET A 5 24.22 27.08 34.64
N LEU A 6 24.93 25.94 34.66
CA LEU A 6 26.23 25.41 34.17
C LEU A 6 26.28 23.97 34.71
N GLN A 7 26.86 23.01 33.98
CA GLN A 7 28.00 22.25 34.52
C GLN A 7 28.66 21.39 33.44
N ARG A 8 29.95 21.67 33.24
CA ARG A 8 30.93 20.84 32.56
C ARG A 8 32.02 20.58 33.59
N LEU A 9 32.45 19.34 33.75
CA LEU A 9 33.77 19.05 34.29
C LEU A 9 34.59 18.34 33.21
N ALA A 10 35.82 18.82 33.10
CA ALA A 10 36.82 18.45 32.12
C ALA A 10 37.71 17.31 32.65
N GLY A 11 38.28 16.56 31.71
CA GLY A 11 39.47 15.73 31.91
C GLY A 11 40.17 15.54 30.57
N LEU A 12 41.23 16.31 30.32
CA LEU A 12 42.16 16.13 29.20
C LEU A 12 43.22 15.09 29.60
N GLY A 13 43.54 14.18 28.69
CA GLY A 13 44.65 13.24 28.83
C GLY A 13 45.01 12.59 27.50
N SER A 14 46.09 13.08 26.90
CA SER A 14 46.79 12.64 25.68
C SER A 14 46.77 11.13 25.37
N GLY A 15 46.55 10.78 24.09
CA GLY A 15 46.72 9.41 23.59
C GLY A 15 46.42 9.30 22.11
N SER A 16 47.47 9.33 21.28
CA SER A 16 47.44 9.06 19.84
C SER A 16 46.80 7.70 19.53
N ASN A 17 45.68 7.70 18.83
CA ASN A 17 45.37 6.84 17.68
C ASN A 17 43.96 7.16 17.21
N ARG A 18 43.87 8.11 16.28
CA ARG A 18 42.67 8.42 15.54
C ARG A 18 42.44 7.29 14.53
N PHE A 19 41.84 6.18 14.97
CA PHE A 19 41.01 5.41 14.07
C PHE A 19 39.73 6.22 13.90
N GLU A 20 39.75 7.14 12.93
CA GLU A 20 38.51 7.59 12.30
C GLU A 20 37.90 6.33 11.67
N LEU A 21 37.02 5.67 12.43
CA LEU A 21 35.96 4.88 11.83
C LEU A 21 35.15 5.86 11.00
N LEU A 22 35.54 5.97 9.73
CA LEU A 22 34.68 6.47 8.67
C LEU A 22 33.39 5.68 8.82
N HIS A 23 32.43 6.28 9.53
CA HIS A 23 31.04 6.00 9.27
C HIS A 23 30.92 6.31 7.79
N ASN A 24 30.77 5.24 7.01
CA ASN A 24 30.50 5.32 5.59
C ASN A 24 29.22 6.14 5.47
N GLN A 25 29.38 7.45 5.33
CA GLN A 25 28.34 8.33 4.89
C GLN A 25 27.94 7.73 3.55
N GLY A 26 26.69 7.28 3.45
CA GLY A 26 26.14 6.83 2.19
C GLY A 26 26.21 8.00 1.23
N GLU A 27 27.33 8.11 0.51
CA GLU A 27 27.35 8.84 -0.75
C GLU A 27 26.28 8.17 -1.59
N GLU A 28 25.23 8.92 -1.88
CA GLU A 28 24.18 8.56 -2.79
C GLU A 28 24.84 8.35 -4.16
N LEU A 29 25.25 7.11 -4.43
CA LEU A 29 25.90 6.74 -5.68
C LEU A 29 24.90 7.05 -6.81
N LEU A 30 25.15 8.14 -7.54
CA LEU A 30 24.34 8.54 -8.68
C LEU A 30 24.53 7.50 -9.79
N LEU A 31 23.62 6.53 -9.82
CA LEU A 31 23.60 5.46 -10.81
C LEU A 31 23.10 5.99 -12.17
N PRO A 32 23.52 5.35 -13.28
CA PRO A 32 23.03 5.70 -14.60
C PRO A 32 21.50 5.58 -14.66
N GLN A 33 20.88 6.43 -15.47
CA GLN A 33 19.41 6.43 -15.65
C GLN A 33 18.87 5.12 -16.26
N TRP A 34 19.74 4.34 -16.89
CA TRP A 34 19.45 3.07 -17.55
C TRP A 34 20.31 1.95 -16.97
N ALA A 35 19.70 0.81 -16.67
CA ALA A 35 20.39 -0.40 -16.26
C ALA A 35 20.89 -1.24 -17.46
N GLU A 36 20.67 -0.74 -18.68
CA GLU A 36 21.03 -1.41 -19.93
C GLU A 36 20.48 -2.85 -19.97
N LEU A 37 19.24 -3.02 -19.47
CA LEU A 37 18.60 -4.32 -19.47
C LEU A 37 18.43 -4.79 -20.91
N ASP A 38 19.03 -5.93 -21.22
CA ASP A 38 18.67 -6.62 -22.44
C ASP A 38 17.30 -7.25 -22.24
N LEU A 39 16.28 -6.56 -22.75
CA LEU A 39 14.90 -7.08 -22.85
C LEU A 39 14.80 -8.22 -23.87
N ARG A 40 15.89 -8.57 -24.57
CA ARG A 40 16.03 -9.73 -25.44
C ARG A 40 16.86 -10.79 -24.71
N LEU A 41 16.59 -12.07 -24.97
CA LEU A 41 17.33 -13.19 -24.40
C LEU A 41 18.76 -13.25 -25.00
N SER A 42 19.72 -12.48 -24.47
CA SER A 42 21.13 -12.56 -24.94
C SER A 42 21.85 -13.87 -24.58
N GLU A 43 22.72 -14.29 -25.50
CA GLU A 43 23.38 -15.60 -25.68
C GLU A 43 24.59 -15.90 -24.76
N ARG A 44 24.87 -15.10 -23.72
CA ARG A 44 25.95 -15.46 -22.78
C ARG A 44 25.45 -16.51 -21.79
N PRO A 45 26.11 -17.67 -21.62
CA PRO A 45 25.71 -18.63 -20.60
C PRO A 45 25.94 -18.00 -19.22
N TRP A 46 24.85 -17.80 -18.50
CA TRP A 46 24.88 -17.43 -17.10
C TRP A 46 24.83 -18.69 -16.24
N SER A 47 25.75 -18.82 -15.30
CA SER A 47 25.72 -19.87 -14.29
C SER A 47 25.40 -19.27 -12.92
N VAL A 48 24.81 -20.07 -12.04
CA VAL A 48 24.52 -19.68 -10.65
C VAL A 48 25.79 -19.15 -9.97
N SER A 49 26.92 -19.84 -10.13
CA SER A 49 28.21 -19.42 -9.56
C SER A 49 28.66 -18.04 -10.06
N ARG A 50 28.49 -17.75 -11.35
CA ARG A 50 28.85 -16.44 -11.90
C ARG A 50 27.95 -15.34 -11.37
N MET A 51 26.64 -15.58 -11.33
CA MET A 51 25.67 -14.61 -10.82
C MET A 51 25.93 -14.30 -9.34
N SER A 52 26.22 -15.32 -8.53
CA SER A 52 26.55 -15.18 -7.12
C SER A 52 27.78 -14.30 -6.92
N VAL A 53 28.86 -14.53 -7.68
CA VAL A 53 30.06 -13.67 -7.62
C VAL A 53 29.74 -12.20 -7.89
N LEU A 54 28.90 -11.90 -8.90
CA LEU A 54 28.54 -10.52 -9.23
C LEU A 54 27.70 -9.86 -8.12
N LEU A 55 26.81 -10.62 -7.47
CA LEU A 55 26.03 -10.12 -6.33
C LEU A 55 26.93 -9.87 -5.11
N GLN A 56 27.89 -10.75 -4.85
CA GLN A 56 28.86 -10.61 -3.76
C GLN A 56 29.78 -9.41 -3.99
N GLU A 57 30.29 -9.22 -5.21
CA GLU A 57 31.09 -8.05 -5.57
C GLU A 57 30.31 -6.75 -5.34
N ALA A 58 29.03 -6.70 -5.72
CA ALA A 58 28.18 -5.55 -5.47
C ALA A 58 27.92 -5.31 -3.98
N ALA A 59 27.76 -6.36 -3.18
CA ALA A 59 27.53 -6.26 -1.74
C ALA A 59 28.79 -5.82 -0.97
N LEU A 60 29.96 -6.35 -1.33
CA LEU A 60 31.23 -6.06 -0.67
C LEU A 60 31.81 -4.70 -1.09
N GLN A 61 31.68 -4.35 -2.37
CA GLN A 61 32.21 -3.10 -2.92
C GLN A 61 31.21 -2.45 -3.89
N PRO A 62 30.19 -1.74 -3.37
CA PRO A 62 29.21 -1.03 -4.18
C PRO A 62 29.89 0.03 -5.05
N SER A 63 29.70 -0.07 -6.36
CA SER A 63 30.15 0.90 -7.36
C SER A 63 29.17 0.93 -8.51
N VAL A 64 29.26 1.93 -9.38
CA VAL A 64 28.42 1.99 -10.59
C VAL A 64 28.52 0.70 -11.41
N VAL A 65 29.73 0.14 -11.56
CA VAL A 65 29.97 -1.07 -12.35
C VAL A 65 29.42 -2.32 -11.68
N THR A 66 29.68 -2.51 -10.39
CA THR A 66 29.23 -3.71 -9.65
C THR A 66 27.71 -3.70 -9.45
N LEU A 67 27.11 -2.53 -9.18
CA LEU A 67 25.65 -2.39 -9.09
C LEU A 67 24.97 -2.58 -10.45
N GLN A 68 25.58 -2.11 -11.55
CA GLN A 68 25.07 -2.39 -12.89
C GLN A 68 25.07 -3.90 -13.20
N ALA A 69 26.14 -4.60 -12.86
CA ALA A 69 26.21 -6.05 -13.04
C ALA A 69 25.16 -6.79 -12.19
N ALA A 70 24.94 -6.34 -10.95
CA ALA A 70 23.89 -6.89 -10.09
C ALA A 70 22.48 -6.63 -10.65
N ARG A 71 22.21 -5.45 -11.25
CA ARG A 71 20.92 -5.16 -11.90
C ARG A 71 20.64 -6.10 -13.08
N GLN A 72 21.68 -6.44 -13.84
CA GLN A 72 21.58 -7.45 -14.89
C GLN A 72 21.27 -8.84 -14.31
N VAL A 73 21.88 -9.23 -13.18
CA VAL A 73 21.55 -10.49 -12.49
C VAL A 73 20.10 -10.50 -12.03
N ARG A 74 19.62 -9.40 -11.41
CA ARG A 74 18.22 -9.24 -10.99
C ARG A 74 17.24 -9.48 -12.15
N HIS A 75 17.47 -8.83 -13.29
CA HIS A 75 16.64 -9.02 -14.49
C HIS A 75 16.69 -10.45 -15.04
N ARG A 76 17.87 -11.06 -15.06
CA ARG A 76 18.04 -12.43 -15.56
C ARG A 76 17.34 -13.46 -14.69
N LEU A 77 17.41 -13.32 -13.37
CA LEU A 77 16.66 -14.17 -12.45
C LEU A 77 15.17 -13.96 -12.61
N SER A 78 14.71 -12.71 -12.69
CA SER A 78 13.30 -12.38 -12.96
C SER A 78 12.79 -13.09 -14.22
N THR A 79 13.53 -12.99 -15.34
CA THR A 79 13.17 -13.67 -16.60
C THR A 79 13.18 -15.20 -16.46
N PHE A 80 14.19 -15.76 -15.79
CA PHE A 80 14.27 -17.20 -15.54
C PHE A 80 13.04 -17.72 -14.78
N TRP A 81 12.60 -17.02 -13.73
CA TRP A 81 11.43 -17.44 -12.96
C TRP A 81 10.15 -17.38 -13.79
N LEU A 82 10.00 -16.42 -14.70
CA LEU A 82 8.85 -16.38 -15.62
C LEU A 82 8.82 -17.55 -16.62
N GLU A 83 10.00 -18.05 -17.02
CA GLU A 83 10.15 -19.16 -17.97
C GLU A 83 10.14 -20.54 -17.28
N ALA A 84 10.33 -20.58 -15.96
CA ALA A 84 10.36 -21.82 -15.19
C ALA A 84 9.02 -22.57 -15.28
N PRO A 85 9.03 -23.91 -15.42
CA PRO A 85 7.82 -24.71 -15.34
C PRO A 85 7.14 -24.52 -13.97
N THR A 86 5.84 -24.20 -13.98
CA THR A 86 5.03 -23.99 -12.76
C THR A 86 5.12 -25.17 -11.80
N ASP A 87 5.11 -26.39 -12.35
CA ASP A 87 5.07 -27.64 -11.60
C ASP A 87 6.40 -27.98 -10.90
N HIS A 88 7.49 -27.31 -11.29
CA HIS A 88 8.83 -27.47 -10.70
C HIS A 88 9.34 -26.20 -10.02
N LEU A 89 8.50 -25.18 -9.89
CA LEU A 89 8.93 -23.89 -9.36
C LEU A 89 9.45 -24.02 -7.93
N GLU A 90 8.75 -24.78 -7.08
CA GLU A 90 9.16 -25.03 -5.70
C GLU A 90 10.52 -25.73 -5.62
N ASP A 91 10.72 -26.80 -6.40
CA ASP A 91 12.01 -27.53 -6.45
C ASP A 91 13.16 -26.62 -6.90
N LEU A 92 12.91 -25.78 -7.90
CA LEU A 92 13.89 -24.82 -8.40
C LEU A 92 14.22 -23.74 -7.37
N TYR A 93 13.20 -23.29 -6.63
CA TYR A 93 13.35 -22.29 -5.57
C TYR A 93 14.07 -22.85 -4.34
N GLN A 94 13.80 -24.09 -3.95
CA GLN A 94 14.53 -24.74 -2.85
C GLN A 94 15.99 -25.09 -3.22
N GLY A 95 16.32 -25.05 -4.51
CA GLY A 95 17.65 -25.32 -5.05
C GLY A 95 18.60 -24.11 -5.08
N PRO A 96 19.72 -24.24 -5.83
CA PRO A 96 20.73 -23.18 -5.96
C PRO A 96 20.21 -21.86 -6.53
N LEU A 97 19.10 -21.89 -7.29
CA LEU A 97 18.52 -20.70 -7.90
C LEU A 97 17.73 -19.85 -6.90
N GLY A 98 16.97 -20.45 -5.98
CA GLY A 98 16.34 -19.65 -4.92
C GLY A 98 17.33 -19.20 -3.85
N ALA A 99 18.41 -19.96 -3.58
CA ALA A 99 19.52 -19.44 -2.76
C ALA A 99 20.13 -18.16 -3.38
N LEU A 100 20.30 -18.14 -4.70
CA LEU A 100 20.77 -16.98 -5.44
C LEU A 100 19.73 -15.83 -5.45
N GLN A 101 18.44 -16.14 -5.50
CA GLN A 101 17.36 -15.18 -5.34
C GLN A 101 17.41 -14.51 -3.95
N GLN A 102 17.59 -15.29 -2.89
CA GLN A 102 17.73 -14.76 -1.52
C GLN A 102 18.99 -13.89 -1.38
N GLU A 103 20.11 -14.30 -1.99
CA GLU A 103 21.34 -13.50 -2.03
C GLU A 103 21.11 -12.14 -2.70
N LEU A 104 20.36 -12.12 -3.81
CA LEU A 104 19.95 -10.88 -4.48
C LEU A 104 19.09 -10.00 -3.55
N MET A 105 18.11 -10.59 -2.87
CA MET A 105 17.17 -9.88 -1.99
C MET A 105 17.82 -9.38 -0.68
N GLN A 106 18.94 -9.97 -0.26
CA GLN A 106 19.76 -9.45 0.85
C GLN A 106 20.73 -8.36 0.40
N GLY A 107 20.96 -8.25 -0.92
CA GLY A 107 21.93 -7.37 -1.53
C GLY A 107 21.59 -5.89 -1.46
N PRO A 108 22.52 -5.02 -1.89
CA PRO A 108 22.34 -3.58 -1.82
C PRO A 108 21.23 -3.06 -2.74
N LEU A 109 20.84 -3.81 -3.78
CA LEU A 109 19.85 -3.39 -4.78
C LEU A 109 18.45 -3.14 -4.23
N MET A 110 18.06 -3.82 -3.15
CA MET A 110 16.74 -3.61 -2.53
C MET A 110 16.58 -2.19 -1.95
N ARG A 111 17.69 -1.50 -1.69
CA ARG A 111 17.73 -0.12 -1.17
C ARG A 111 18.05 0.93 -2.23
N GLN A 112 18.11 0.52 -3.50
CA GLN A 112 18.47 1.40 -4.62
C GLN A 112 17.23 1.75 -5.44
N VAL A 113 17.19 3.00 -5.91
CA VAL A 113 16.16 3.44 -6.85
C VAL A 113 16.28 2.66 -8.16
N LEU A 114 15.14 2.22 -8.70
CA LEU A 114 15.08 1.49 -9.96
C LEU A 114 15.46 2.39 -11.15
N ALA A 115 16.23 1.83 -12.11
CA ALA A 115 16.48 2.49 -13.38
C ALA A 115 15.18 2.58 -14.20
N ARG A 116 15.19 3.37 -15.28
CA ARG A 116 14.00 3.55 -16.12
C ARG A 116 13.51 2.25 -16.75
N ASP A 117 14.41 1.43 -17.26
CA ASP A 117 14.14 0.12 -17.83
C ASP A 117 13.70 -0.91 -16.78
N GLU A 118 14.23 -0.84 -15.56
CA GLU A 118 13.75 -1.67 -14.44
C GLU A 118 12.33 -1.29 -14.00
N ARG A 119 11.98 -0.01 -14.00
CA ARG A 119 10.60 0.44 -13.76
C ARG A 119 9.66 -0.07 -14.85
N GLN A 120 10.06 0.05 -16.11
CA GLN A 120 9.26 -0.48 -17.23
C GLN A 120 9.07 -2.01 -17.13
N TRP A 121 10.08 -2.75 -16.68
CA TRP A 121 9.98 -4.19 -16.44
C TRP A 121 9.03 -4.50 -15.29
N LEU A 122 9.16 -3.77 -14.18
CA LEU A 122 8.27 -3.88 -13.03
C LEU A 122 6.81 -3.59 -13.39
N ASP A 123 6.54 -2.55 -14.19
CA ASP A 123 5.21 -2.23 -14.69
C ASP A 123 4.60 -3.41 -15.48
N GLN A 124 5.42 -4.11 -16.28
CA GLN A 124 4.99 -5.30 -17.02
C GLN A 124 4.65 -6.46 -16.08
N LEU A 125 5.47 -6.70 -15.05
CA LEU A 125 5.22 -7.73 -14.04
C LEU A 125 3.93 -7.44 -13.26
N THR A 126 3.75 -6.20 -12.80
CA THR A 126 2.56 -5.76 -12.07
C THR A 126 1.31 -5.86 -12.95
N ALA A 127 1.37 -5.43 -14.21
CA ALA A 127 0.26 -5.58 -15.14
C ALA A 127 -0.09 -7.06 -15.40
N ALA A 128 0.91 -7.94 -15.44
CA ALA A 128 0.69 -9.38 -15.61
C ALA A 128 0.08 -10.03 -14.36
N LEU A 129 0.45 -9.59 -13.15
CA LEU A 129 -0.17 -10.07 -11.90
C LEU A 129 -1.67 -9.75 -11.82
N SER A 130 -2.11 -8.64 -12.41
CA SER A 130 -3.52 -8.25 -12.45
C SER A 130 -4.35 -8.97 -13.51
N GLN A 131 -3.73 -9.78 -14.39
CA GLN A 131 -4.44 -10.47 -15.47
C GLN A 131 -5.02 -11.82 -14.98
N PRO A 132 -6.34 -12.07 -15.17
CA PRO A 132 -6.96 -13.33 -14.76
C PRO A 132 -6.34 -14.57 -15.41
N ASP A 133 -5.88 -14.44 -16.65
CA ASP A 133 -5.28 -15.53 -17.44
C ASP A 133 -3.91 -15.97 -16.91
N GLN A 134 -3.28 -15.16 -16.07
CA GLN A 134 -1.97 -15.45 -15.47
C GLN A 134 -2.05 -16.17 -14.13
N LYS A 135 -3.26 -16.44 -13.60
CA LYS A 135 -3.46 -17.21 -12.36
C LYS A 135 -2.63 -18.50 -12.26
N PRO A 136 -2.48 -19.32 -13.32
CA PRO A 136 -1.65 -20.52 -13.26
C PRO A 136 -0.15 -20.25 -13.04
N ARG A 137 0.33 -19.05 -13.38
CA ARG A 137 1.74 -18.62 -13.27
C ARG A 137 1.95 -17.55 -12.18
N GLN A 138 0.98 -17.37 -11.30
CA GLN A 138 1.01 -16.33 -10.29
C GLN A 138 2.25 -16.45 -9.39
N ALA A 139 2.61 -17.66 -8.98
CA ALA A 139 3.83 -17.89 -8.18
C ALA A 139 5.11 -17.50 -8.93
N ASN A 140 5.23 -17.83 -10.22
CA ASN A 140 6.36 -17.42 -11.07
C ASN A 140 6.49 -15.89 -11.15
N LEU A 141 5.35 -15.22 -11.36
CA LEU A 141 5.29 -13.76 -11.43
C LEU A 141 5.70 -13.13 -10.09
N LEU A 142 5.23 -13.66 -8.97
CA LEU A 142 5.57 -13.18 -7.63
C LEU A 142 7.07 -13.33 -7.34
N VAL A 143 7.66 -14.49 -7.62
CA VAL A 143 9.11 -14.71 -7.45
C VAL A 143 9.92 -13.75 -8.34
N ALA A 144 9.47 -13.52 -9.58
CA ALA A 144 10.10 -12.59 -10.51
C ALA A 144 10.00 -11.12 -10.08
N TRP A 145 8.96 -10.78 -9.32
CA TRP A 145 8.60 -9.42 -8.89
C TRP A 145 9.25 -9.00 -7.57
N MET A 146 9.36 -9.90 -6.59
CA MET A 146 9.87 -9.62 -5.24
C MET A 146 11.18 -8.79 -5.18
N PRO A 147 12.20 -9.00 -6.04
CA PRO A 147 13.45 -8.21 -6.01
C PRO A 147 13.31 -6.72 -6.36
N TYR A 148 12.11 -6.29 -6.75
CA TYR A 148 11.79 -4.92 -7.12
C TYR A 148 10.81 -4.27 -6.13
N ALA A 149 10.14 -5.07 -5.29
CA ALA A 149 9.03 -4.66 -4.44
C ALA A 149 9.41 -3.59 -3.41
N SER A 150 10.58 -3.73 -2.79
CA SER A 150 11.05 -2.78 -1.76
C SER A 150 11.25 -1.36 -2.27
N ALA A 151 11.51 -1.20 -3.57
CA ALA A 151 11.72 0.11 -4.19
C ALA A 151 10.40 0.88 -4.43
N ILE A 152 9.26 0.20 -4.32
CA ILE A 152 7.93 0.76 -4.57
C ILE A 152 6.98 0.61 -3.36
N GLY A 153 7.43 -0.02 -2.27
CA GLY A 153 6.63 -0.18 -1.04
C GLY A 153 5.35 -0.99 -1.21
N MET A 154 5.24 -1.78 -2.27
CA MET A 154 4.04 -2.58 -2.55
C MET A 154 4.08 -3.91 -1.79
N THR A 155 2.92 -4.31 -1.26
CA THR A 155 2.69 -5.61 -0.62
C THR A 155 1.59 -6.39 -1.35
N VAL A 156 1.70 -7.72 -1.30
CA VAL A 156 0.66 -8.66 -1.71
C VAL A 156 -0.47 -8.60 -0.69
N VAL A 157 -1.70 -8.47 -1.18
CA VAL A 157 -2.90 -8.53 -0.34
C VAL A 157 -3.07 -9.97 0.17
N ASP A 158 -3.22 -10.11 1.48
CA ASP A 158 -3.30 -11.39 2.20
C ASP A 158 -2.24 -12.42 1.75
N PRO A 159 -0.96 -12.19 2.12
CA PRO A 159 0.15 -13.05 1.72
C PRO A 159 -0.06 -14.52 2.12
N SER A 160 -0.75 -14.76 3.23
CA SER A 160 -0.96 -16.09 3.80
C SER A 160 -1.84 -16.99 2.92
N HIS A 161 -2.80 -16.41 2.20
CA HIS A 161 -3.66 -17.12 1.26
C HIS A 161 -3.20 -17.01 -0.20
N ALA A 162 -2.50 -15.92 -0.55
CA ALA A 162 -2.05 -15.67 -1.92
C ALA A 162 -0.72 -16.37 -2.29
N LEU A 163 0.14 -16.64 -1.31
CA LEU A 163 1.47 -17.23 -1.55
C LEU A 163 1.52 -18.69 -1.09
N PRO A 164 2.21 -19.56 -1.84
CA PRO A 164 2.58 -20.87 -1.35
C PRO A 164 3.44 -20.79 -0.08
N GLN A 165 3.27 -21.75 0.84
CA GLN A 165 3.99 -21.81 2.11
C GLN A 165 5.52 -21.68 1.96
N TRP A 166 6.09 -22.28 0.91
CA TRP A 166 7.53 -22.29 0.64
C TRP A 166 8.07 -20.91 0.22
N LEU A 167 7.22 -20.00 -0.26
CA LEU A 167 7.61 -18.64 -0.66
C LEU A 167 7.29 -17.62 0.43
N LEU A 168 6.27 -17.90 1.24
CA LEU A 168 5.76 -16.98 2.26
C LEU A 168 6.85 -16.49 3.22
N SER A 169 7.74 -17.36 3.68
CA SER A 169 8.81 -16.97 4.61
C SER A 169 9.76 -15.92 4.03
N ASP A 170 10.13 -16.08 2.76
CA ASP A 170 11.04 -15.13 2.09
C ASP A 170 10.29 -13.85 1.71
N TYR A 171 9.02 -13.95 1.32
CA TYR A 171 8.17 -12.79 1.08
C TYR A 171 8.05 -11.92 2.33
N VAL A 172 7.70 -12.51 3.48
CA VAL A 172 7.61 -11.79 4.76
C VAL A 172 8.94 -11.15 5.10
N ARG A 173 10.03 -11.92 5.01
CA ARG A 173 11.35 -11.41 5.37
C ARG A 173 11.82 -10.20 4.54
N PHE A 174 11.52 -10.17 3.24
CA PHE A 174 12.11 -9.20 2.31
C PHE A 174 11.15 -8.13 1.79
N CYS A 175 9.85 -8.41 1.77
CA CYS A 175 8.83 -7.53 1.21
C CYS A 175 7.90 -6.98 2.29
N ASP A 176 7.62 -7.75 3.35
CA ASP A 176 6.69 -7.35 4.41
C ASP A 176 7.14 -7.83 5.80
N PRO A 177 8.24 -7.24 6.35
CA PRO A 177 8.81 -7.69 7.61
C PRO A 177 7.91 -7.43 8.81
N GLY A 178 6.89 -6.57 8.69
CA GLY A 178 5.89 -6.34 9.74
C GLY A 178 5.04 -7.59 10.01
N LEU A 179 4.78 -8.38 8.97
CA LEU A 179 4.00 -9.62 9.05
C LEU A 179 4.70 -10.72 9.90
N GLU A 180 6.03 -10.67 10.06
CA GLU A 180 6.79 -11.68 10.81
C GLU A 180 6.47 -11.64 12.32
N GLU A 181 6.19 -10.46 12.86
CA GLU A 181 5.79 -10.27 14.26
C GLU A 181 4.35 -10.75 14.52
N GLU A 182 3.48 -10.66 13.52
CA GLU A 182 2.10 -11.15 13.57
C GLU A 182 2.05 -12.68 13.50
N LEU A 183 2.81 -13.28 12.59
CA LEU A 183 2.87 -14.74 12.38
C LEU A 183 3.56 -15.50 13.54
N ASN A 184 4.55 -14.89 14.19
CA ASN A 184 5.31 -15.53 15.27
C ASN A 184 4.76 -15.26 16.69
N ARG A 185 3.61 -14.58 16.82
CA ARG A 185 3.00 -14.34 18.14
C ARG A 185 2.59 -15.69 18.77
N PRO A 186 3.16 -16.09 19.92
CA PRO A 186 2.83 -17.38 20.52
C PRO A 186 1.36 -17.41 20.96
N MET A 187 0.65 -18.44 20.50
CA MET A 187 -0.77 -18.75 20.72
C MET A 187 -1.13 -19.12 22.18
N ALA A 188 -0.39 -18.61 23.18
CA ALA A 188 -0.39 -19.08 24.58
C ALA A 188 -1.08 -18.13 25.58
N LEU A 189 -1.71 -17.06 25.12
CA LEU A 189 -2.60 -16.21 25.94
C LEU A 189 -3.99 -16.12 25.28
N LEU A 190 -4.53 -17.28 24.89
CA LEU A 190 -5.95 -17.39 24.58
C LEU A 190 -6.73 -17.26 25.88
N GLU A 191 -7.08 -16.03 26.24
CA GLU A 191 -8.24 -15.78 27.09
C GLU A 191 -9.49 -16.39 26.42
N PRO A 192 -10.45 -16.92 27.20
CA PRO A 192 -11.51 -17.75 26.67
C PRO A 192 -12.32 -16.96 25.64
N ALA A 193 -12.63 -17.64 24.54
CA ALA A 193 -13.28 -17.11 23.36
C ALA A 193 -14.46 -16.17 23.69
N ASP A 194 -14.28 -14.89 23.39
CA ASP A 194 -15.38 -14.01 23.08
C ASP A 194 -15.82 -14.23 21.61
N PRO A 195 -17.09 -13.93 21.27
CA PRO A 195 -17.68 -14.19 19.95
C PRO A 195 -16.88 -13.49 18.83
N PRO A 196 -17.09 -13.87 17.54
CA PRO A 196 -16.21 -13.48 16.44
C PRO A 196 -16.03 -11.96 16.40
N GLN A 197 -14.80 -11.51 16.61
CA GLN A 197 -14.43 -10.11 16.43
C GLN A 197 -14.26 -9.89 14.92
N VAL A 198 -15.15 -9.07 14.37
CA VAL A 198 -15.00 -8.44 13.06
C VAL A 198 -13.66 -7.70 13.09
N GLU A 199 -12.79 -7.94 12.11
CA GLU A 199 -11.51 -7.21 11.97
C GLU A 199 -11.82 -5.71 11.86
N GLU A 200 -11.68 -4.99 12.98
CA GLU A 200 -11.92 -3.55 13.01
C GLU A 200 -10.79 -2.85 12.25
N ILE A 201 -11.15 -2.19 11.15
CA ILE A 201 -10.28 -1.25 10.44
C ILE A 201 -9.69 -0.25 11.42
N THR A 202 -8.44 0.15 11.20
CA THR A 202 -7.90 1.34 11.87
C THR A 202 -8.81 2.53 11.53
N PRO A 203 -9.30 3.32 12.50
CA PRO A 203 -10.24 4.38 12.22
C PRO A 203 -9.65 5.41 11.23
N LEU A 204 -10.42 5.73 10.21
CA LEU A 204 -10.15 6.72 9.17
C LEU A 204 -10.07 8.14 9.74
N SER A 205 -10.67 8.39 10.89
CA SER A 205 -10.55 9.67 11.60
C SER A 205 -10.56 9.52 13.10
N ASN A 206 -9.77 10.36 13.78
CA ASN A 206 -9.79 10.48 15.24
C ASN A 206 -11.00 11.28 15.76
N ARG A 207 -11.67 12.06 14.89
CA ARG A 207 -12.89 12.81 15.25
C ARG A 207 -14.10 11.89 15.07
N ARG A 208 -14.58 11.29 16.16
CA ARG A 208 -15.65 10.28 16.18
C ARG A 208 -16.83 10.69 17.06
N GLY A 209 -17.95 9.98 16.92
CA GLY A 209 -19.10 10.09 17.80
C GLY A 209 -19.63 11.52 17.98
N GLU A 210 -19.82 11.95 19.23
CA GLU A 210 -20.45 13.23 19.55
C GLU A 210 -19.64 14.45 19.05
N GLU A 211 -18.31 14.36 18.99
CA GLU A 211 -17.44 15.43 18.49
C GLU A 211 -17.64 15.65 16.99
N ALA A 212 -17.70 14.57 16.21
CA ALA A 212 -18.00 14.62 14.78
C ALA A 212 -19.42 15.13 14.54
N MET A 213 -20.40 14.66 15.30
CA MET A 213 -21.79 15.09 15.18
C MET A 213 -22.01 16.56 15.59
N ALA A 214 -21.25 17.09 16.54
CA ALA A 214 -21.29 18.50 16.91
C ALA A 214 -20.82 19.39 15.74
N TRP A 215 -19.81 18.94 14.99
CA TRP A 215 -19.31 19.65 13.82
C TRP A 215 -20.36 19.74 12.69
N PHE A 216 -21.09 18.65 12.40
CA PHE A 216 -22.16 18.66 11.38
C PHE A 216 -23.44 19.38 11.81
N LYS A 217 -23.59 19.72 13.09
CA LYS A 217 -24.68 20.56 13.59
C LYS A 217 -24.36 22.05 13.53
N ASP A 218 -23.11 22.42 13.26
CA ASP A 218 -22.67 23.81 13.13
C ASP A 218 -22.94 24.34 11.71
N GLU A 219 -23.76 25.40 11.62
CA GLU A 219 -24.10 26.07 10.36
C GLU A 219 -22.89 26.68 9.66
N ALA A 220 -21.88 27.14 10.43
CA ALA A 220 -20.63 27.64 9.88
C ALA A 220 -19.80 26.52 9.25
N ALA A 221 -19.77 25.35 9.88
CA ALA A 221 -19.10 24.18 9.34
C ALA A 221 -19.76 23.69 8.04
N LEU A 222 -21.09 23.58 8.00
CA LEU A 222 -21.80 23.21 6.77
C LEU A 222 -21.59 24.22 5.64
N SER A 223 -21.57 25.51 5.96
CA SER A 223 -21.24 26.57 4.99
C SER A 223 -19.82 26.43 4.45
N ARG A 224 -18.86 26.03 5.29
CA ARG A 224 -17.48 25.78 4.89
C ARG A 224 -17.39 24.58 3.94
N VAL A 225 -18.11 23.50 4.21
CA VAL A 225 -18.18 22.33 3.32
C VAL A 225 -18.68 22.72 1.93
N VAL A 226 -19.79 23.46 1.85
CA VAL A 226 -20.33 23.93 0.56
C VAL A 226 -19.33 24.84 -0.16
N ALA A 227 -18.63 25.72 0.57
CA ALA A 227 -17.60 26.58 -0.02
C ALA A 227 -16.43 25.76 -0.59
N LEU A 228 -15.96 24.74 0.11
CA LEU A 228 -14.89 23.85 -0.35
C LEU A 228 -15.28 23.07 -1.61
N ILE A 229 -16.48 22.49 -1.64
CA ILE A 229 -16.97 21.76 -2.81
C ILE A 229 -17.08 22.68 -4.03
N ASN A 230 -17.57 23.91 -3.84
CA ASN A 230 -17.63 24.90 -4.93
C ASN A 230 -16.23 25.34 -5.37
N GLN A 231 -15.29 25.52 -4.46
CA GLN A 231 -13.90 25.87 -4.78
C GLN A 231 -13.22 24.76 -5.57
N TYR A 232 -13.42 23.50 -5.18
CA TYR A 232 -12.93 22.34 -5.92
C TYR A 232 -13.49 22.29 -7.34
N GLY A 233 -14.79 22.55 -7.52
CA GLY A 233 -15.41 22.62 -8.85
C GLY A 233 -14.85 23.75 -9.74
N LEU A 234 -14.29 24.82 -9.15
CA LEU A 234 -13.67 25.93 -9.87
C LEU A 234 -12.17 25.70 -10.15
N ASN A 235 -11.46 25.10 -9.20
CA ASN A 235 -10.03 24.81 -9.29
C ASN A 235 -9.70 23.47 -8.61
N PRO A 236 -9.75 22.34 -9.35
CA PRO A 236 -9.51 21.02 -8.78
C PRO A 236 -8.05 20.74 -8.42
N ALA A 237 -7.11 21.62 -8.82
CA ALA A 237 -5.69 21.48 -8.50
C ALA A 237 -5.26 22.25 -7.23
N ASP A 238 -6.20 22.86 -6.50
CA ASP A 238 -5.93 23.63 -5.29
C ASP A 238 -5.62 22.69 -4.10
N GLN A 239 -4.35 22.58 -3.71
CA GLN A 239 -3.90 21.65 -2.68
C GLN A 239 -4.54 21.91 -1.32
N ASP A 240 -4.74 23.17 -0.92
CA ASP A 240 -5.35 23.51 0.38
C ASP A 240 -6.81 23.02 0.42
N VAL A 241 -7.52 23.12 -0.72
CA VAL A 241 -8.90 22.63 -0.85
C VAL A 241 -8.95 21.10 -0.87
N LEU A 242 -8.00 20.44 -1.55
CA LEU A 242 -7.90 18.98 -1.60
C LEU A 242 -7.65 18.38 -0.20
N GLU A 243 -6.69 18.92 0.55
CA GLU A 243 -6.37 18.46 1.91
C GLU A 243 -7.56 18.63 2.87
N GLU A 244 -8.26 19.78 2.82
CA GLU A 244 -9.40 20.02 3.70
C GLU A 244 -10.62 19.16 3.33
N LEU A 245 -10.85 18.90 2.04
CA LEU A 245 -11.89 17.98 1.58
C LEU A 245 -11.57 16.52 1.90
N SER A 246 -10.31 16.10 1.83
CA SER A 246 -9.88 14.76 2.23
C SER A 246 -10.11 14.54 3.74
N GLY A 247 -9.67 15.49 4.58
CA GLY A 247 -9.93 15.45 6.01
C GLY A 247 -11.43 15.39 6.35
N LEU A 248 -12.27 16.16 5.64
CA LEU A 248 -13.72 16.08 5.76
C LEU A 248 -14.26 14.70 5.35
N ARG A 249 -13.85 14.18 4.19
CA ARG A 249 -14.25 12.87 3.67
C ARG A 249 -13.98 11.77 4.70
N SER A 250 -12.80 11.76 5.31
CA SER A 250 -12.43 10.76 6.31
C SER A 250 -13.30 10.82 7.57
N VAL A 251 -13.69 12.02 8.02
CA VAL A 251 -14.64 12.16 9.14
C VAL A 251 -16.03 11.64 8.76
N VAL A 252 -16.53 11.96 7.56
CA VAL A 252 -17.83 11.49 7.09
C VAL A 252 -17.84 9.97 6.92
N ALA A 253 -16.80 9.40 6.32
CA ALA A 253 -16.65 7.96 6.17
C ALA A 253 -16.61 7.25 7.52
N GLN A 254 -15.87 7.81 8.49
CA GLN A 254 -15.82 7.24 9.84
C GLN A 254 -17.18 7.28 10.53
N LEU A 255 -17.97 8.35 10.36
CA LEU A 255 -19.32 8.41 10.91
C LEU A 255 -20.24 7.31 10.37
N TRP A 256 -20.07 6.93 9.10
CA TRP A 256 -20.79 5.79 8.54
C TRP A 256 -20.31 4.46 9.11
N LEU A 257 -19.01 4.30 9.33
CA LEU A 257 -18.48 3.06 9.94
C LEU A 257 -18.88 2.91 11.41
N ASP A 258 -19.09 4.04 12.11
CA ASP A 258 -19.43 4.09 13.54
C ASP A 258 -20.93 3.96 13.83
N VAL A 259 -21.77 4.03 12.80
CA VAL A 259 -23.22 4.08 13.01
C VAL A 259 -23.74 2.70 13.37
N GLU A 260 -24.53 2.64 14.42
CA GLU A 260 -25.29 1.43 14.74
C GLU A 260 -26.27 1.11 13.59
N PRO A 261 -26.41 -0.16 13.17
CA PRO A 261 -27.32 -0.61 12.11
C PRO A 261 -28.71 0.04 12.12
N GLU A 262 -29.34 0.16 13.30
CA GLU A 262 -30.69 0.69 13.45
C GLU A 262 -30.75 2.22 13.26
N GLN A 263 -29.62 2.91 13.39
CA GLN A 263 -29.51 4.36 13.27
C GLN A 263 -29.05 4.82 11.89
N LEU A 264 -28.69 3.90 10.98
CA LEU A 264 -28.16 4.20 9.66
C LEU A 264 -29.03 5.21 8.89
N LYS A 265 -30.33 4.92 8.77
CA LYS A 265 -31.27 5.83 8.10
C LYS A 265 -31.41 7.17 8.86
N THR A 266 -31.46 7.12 10.19
CA THR A 266 -31.58 8.33 11.00
C THR A 266 -30.37 9.25 10.82
N LEU A 267 -29.16 8.71 10.77
CA LEU A 267 -27.94 9.46 10.47
C LEU A 267 -27.99 10.05 9.05
N PHE A 268 -28.49 9.28 8.08
CA PHE A 268 -28.67 9.75 6.70
C PHE A 268 -29.67 10.91 6.56
N ASP A 269 -30.71 10.95 7.39
CA ASP A 269 -31.67 12.06 7.40
C ASP A 269 -31.09 13.35 8.04
N THR A 270 -29.85 13.34 8.54
CA THR A 270 -29.16 14.53 9.10
C THR A 270 -28.28 15.24 8.04
N PRO A 271 -27.64 16.39 8.38
CA PRO A 271 -26.69 17.03 7.48
C PRO A 271 -25.53 16.12 7.01
N VAL A 272 -25.21 15.04 7.73
CA VAL A 272 -24.20 14.06 7.32
C VAL A 272 -24.57 13.39 5.99
N GLY A 273 -25.84 13.02 5.80
CA GLY A 273 -26.31 12.43 4.54
C GLY A 273 -26.28 13.43 3.37
N LEU A 274 -26.57 14.71 3.63
CA LEU A 274 -26.46 15.77 2.63
C LEU A 274 -25.00 16.01 2.21
N VAL A 275 -24.08 16.08 3.17
CA VAL A 275 -22.65 16.23 2.88
C VAL A 275 -22.12 15.01 2.11
N THR A 276 -22.52 13.81 2.51
CA THR A 276 -22.15 12.56 1.82
C THR A 276 -22.55 12.62 0.34
N GLN A 277 -23.81 12.93 0.05
CA GLN A 277 -24.30 13.06 -1.32
C GLN A 277 -23.57 14.17 -2.10
N SER A 278 -23.28 15.30 -1.45
CA SER A 278 -22.57 16.42 -2.08
C SER A 278 -21.13 16.07 -2.45
N LEU A 279 -20.42 15.33 -1.58
CA LEU A 279 -19.06 14.85 -1.83
C LEU A 279 -19.00 13.81 -2.95
N ILE A 280 -19.95 12.88 -2.98
CA ILE A 280 -20.01 11.88 -4.05
C ILE A 280 -20.34 12.56 -5.39
N SER A 281 -21.33 13.46 -5.40
CA SER A 281 -21.79 14.12 -6.64
C SER A 281 -20.80 15.14 -7.19
N SER A 282 -19.90 15.69 -6.36
CA SER A 282 -18.85 16.61 -6.82
C SER A 282 -17.75 15.92 -7.62
N GLY A 283 -17.70 14.58 -7.61
CA GLY A 283 -16.64 13.79 -8.23
C GLY A 283 -15.33 13.78 -7.45
N PHE A 284 -15.28 14.40 -6.26
CA PHE A 284 -14.07 14.43 -5.43
C PHE A 284 -13.55 13.03 -5.05
N GLY A 285 -14.42 12.01 -5.05
CA GLY A 285 -14.03 10.62 -4.83
C GLY A 285 -13.00 10.07 -5.82
N GLN A 286 -12.71 10.75 -6.94
CA GLN A 286 -11.61 10.39 -7.83
C GLN A 286 -10.22 10.76 -7.26
N GLU A 287 -10.14 11.79 -6.42
CA GLU A 287 -8.88 12.33 -5.87
C GLU A 287 -8.52 11.59 -4.57
N LEU A 288 -7.42 10.85 -4.60
CA LEU A 288 -6.78 10.29 -3.41
C LEU A 288 -5.64 11.21 -3.01
N VAL A 289 -5.78 11.89 -1.87
CA VAL A 289 -4.90 13.01 -1.49
C VAL A 289 -3.70 12.53 -0.70
N ASP A 290 -3.88 11.49 0.11
CA ASP A 290 -2.85 10.92 0.98
C ASP A 290 -2.94 9.39 1.10
N ASP A 291 -1.99 8.81 1.85
CA ASP A 291 -1.92 7.37 2.11
C ASP A 291 -3.17 6.84 2.87
N ASP A 292 -3.85 7.70 3.63
CA ASP A 292 -5.07 7.35 4.37
C ASP A 292 -6.25 7.15 3.42
N ASP A 293 -6.38 8.00 2.40
CA ASP A 293 -7.36 7.84 1.31
C ASP A 293 -7.10 6.55 0.50
N GLU A 294 -5.84 6.28 0.17
CA GLU A 294 -5.47 5.04 -0.54
C GLU A 294 -5.77 3.79 0.28
N ARG A 295 -5.51 3.86 1.58
CA ARG A 295 -5.83 2.79 2.53
C ARG A 295 -7.34 2.57 2.63
N ALA A 296 -8.12 3.64 2.83
CA ALA A 296 -9.58 3.55 2.91
C ALA A 296 -10.19 2.90 1.65
N ARG A 297 -9.74 3.31 0.46
CA ARG A 297 -10.17 2.71 -0.81
C ARG A 297 -9.84 1.21 -0.89
N ARG A 298 -8.71 0.78 -0.32
CA ARG A 298 -8.25 -0.61 -0.34
C ARG A 298 -9.00 -1.51 0.64
N GLU A 299 -9.28 -1.01 1.84
CA GLU A 299 -9.77 -1.81 2.96
C GLU A 299 -11.30 -1.89 3.03
N LEU A 300 -12.02 -0.81 2.69
CA LEU A 300 -13.49 -0.76 2.77
C LEU A 300 -14.22 -1.88 2.01
N PRO A 301 -13.79 -2.29 0.79
CA PRO A 301 -14.45 -3.39 0.08
C PRO A 301 -14.44 -4.73 0.83
N GLY A 302 -13.39 -4.97 1.64
CA GLY A 302 -13.24 -6.23 2.40
C GLY A 302 -14.25 -6.39 3.54
N LEU A 303 -14.92 -5.31 3.93
CA LEU A 303 -15.86 -5.26 5.05
C LEU A 303 -17.32 -5.41 4.58
N MET A 304 -17.54 -5.65 3.29
CA MET A 304 -18.86 -5.80 2.69
C MET A 304 -19.10 -7.25 2.23
N PRO A 305 -19.45 -8.16 3.15
CA PRO A 305 -19.72 -9.55 2.79
C PRO A 305 -21.11 -9.72 2.14
N ASP A 306 -22.15 -9.05 2.65
CA ASP A 306 -23.54 -9.15 2.16
C ASP A 306 -24.27 -7.81 2.30
N LEU A 307 -24.68 -7.22 1.18
CA LEU A 307 -25.40 -5.93 1.14
C LEU A 307 -26.79 -5.95 1.80
N SER A 308 -27.32 -7.13 2.10
CA SER A 308 -28.54 -7.30 2.90
C SER A 308 -28.33 -6.91 4.37
N ASP A 309 -27.08 -6.90 4.84
CA ASP A 309 -26.69 -6.46 6.18
C ASP A 309 -26.65 -4.92 6.25
N PRO A 310 -27.37 -4.26 7.19
CA PRO A 310 -27.27 -2.82 7.40
C PRO A 310 -25.84 -2.33 7.66
N GLN A 311 -24.96 -3.14 8.26
CA GLN A 311 -23.56 -2.76 8.43
C GLN A 311 -22.85 -2.66 7.08
N ALA A 312 -23.09 -3.60 6.16
CA ALA A 312 -22.54 -3.53 4.81
C ALA A 312 -23.09 -2.34 4.01
N GLN A 313 -24.33 -1.90 4.29
CA GLN A 313 -24.91 -0.68 3.72
C GLN A 313 -24.23 0.58 4.24
N ALA A 314 -23.83 0.61 5.51
CA ALA A 314 -23.04 1.69 6.09
C ALA A 314 -21.64 1.76 5.46
N VAL A 315 -21.00 0.59 5.28
CA VAL A 315 -19.72 0.49 4.55
C VAL A 315 -19.86 0.93 3.10
N LEU A 316 -20.96 0.60 2.41
CA LEU A 316 -21.21 1.07 1.04
C LEU A 316 -21.24 2.62 0.96
N LEU A 317 -21.88 3.30 1.92
CA LEU A 317 -21.91 4.76 1.98
C LEU A 317 -20.51 5.35 2.21
N ALA A 318 -19.71 4.74 3.09
CA ALA A 318 -18.32 5.13 3.30
C ALA A 318 -17.47 4.91 2.03
N LEU A 319 -17.62 3.75 1.39
CA LEU A 319 -16.87 3.35 0.20
C LEU A 319 -17.10 4.31 -0.96
N MET A 320 -18.35 4.69 -1.24
CA MET A 320 -18.67 5.59 -2.36
C MET A 320 -17.97 6.96 -2.28
N LEU A 321 -17.54 7.41 -1.09
CA LEU A 321 -16.79 8.66 -0.93
C LEU A 321 -15.37 8.61 -1.50
N PHE A 322 -14.81 7.40 -1.64
CA PHE A 322 -13.47 7.17 -2.15
C PHE A 322 -13.47 6.65 -3.58
N TYR A 323 -14.59 6.63 -4.29
CA TYR A 323 -14.65 6.20 -5.68
C TYR A 323 -15.22 7.30 -6.57
N PRO A 324 -14.84 7.36 -7.86
CA PRO A 324 -15.50 8.24 -8.82
C PRO A 324 -17.00 7.99 -8.85
N SER A 325 -17.79 9.04 -9.08
CA SER A 325 -19.23 8.90 -9.26
C SER A 325 -19.55 7.91 -10.38
N GLY A 326 -20.47 6.99 -10.13
CA GLY A 326 -20.82 5.92 -11.07
C GLY A 326 -19.85 4.74 -11.14
N ALA A 327 -18.69 4.75 -10.46
CA ALA A 327 -17.76 3.62 -10.44
C ALA A 327 -18.24 2.46 -9.55
N VAL A 328 -19.10 2.75 -8.57
CA VAL A 328 -19.69 1.75 -7.66
C VAL A 328 -21.06 1.34 -8.20
N THR A 329 -21.17 0.09 -8.64
CA THR A 329 -22.41 -0.50 -9.16
C THR A 329 -22.95 -1.55 -8.21
N VAL A 330 -24.25 -1.54 -7.97
CA VAL A 330 -24.96 -2.57 -7.20
C VAL A 330 -25.70 -3.46 -8.20
N GLU A 331 -25.31 -4.74 -8.30
CA GLU A 331 -25.84 -5.67 -9.30
C GLU A 331 -27.33 -5.98 -9.09
N ASP A 332 -27.76 -6.08 -7.83
CA ASP A 332 -29.15 -6.29 -7.44
C ASP A 332 -29.60 -5.19 -6.46
N PRO A 333 -30.19 -4.08 -6.93
CA PRO A 333 -30.65 -2.98 -6.07
C PRO A 333 -31.74 -3.40 -5.08
N SER A 334 -32.41 -4.54 -5.30
CA SER A 334 -33.51 -5.00 -4.45
C SER A 334 -33.07 -5.49 -3.07
N VAL A 335 -31.76 -5.73 -2.88
CA VAL A 335 -31.16 -6.07 -1.57
C VAL A 335 -31.01 -4.85 -0.65
N LEU A 336 -31.10 -3.64 -1.20
CA LEU A 336 -31.03 -2.40 -0.43
C LEU A 336 -32.41 -1.98 0.07
N PRO A 337 -32.49 -1.32 1.23
CA PRO A 337 -33.72 -0.67 1.63
C PRO A 337 -34.09 0.44 0.62
N GLU A 338 -35.39 0.62 0.36
CA GLU A 338 -35.93 1.51 -0.68
C GLU A 338 -35.27 2.89 -0.69
N TRP A 339 -35.06 3.49 0.49
CA TRP A 339 -34.45 4.82 0.61
C TRP A 339 -32.99 4.85 0.11
N LEU A 340 -32.20 3.80 0.35
CA LEU A 340 -30.80 3.73 -0.05
C LEU A 340 -30.67 3.34 -1.53
N GLY A 341 -31.56 2.47 -2.02
CA GLY A 341 -31.67 2.15 -3.45
C GLY A 341 -31.87 3.41 -4.29
N VAL A 342 -32.83 4.27 -3.90
CA VAL A 342 -33.07 5.56 -4.58
C VAL A 342 -31.85 6.47 -4.54
N VAL A 343 -31.12 6.51 -3.43
CA VAL A 343 -29.90 7.33 -3.28
C VAL A 343 -28.80 6.82 -4.21
N VAL A 344 -28.53 5.51 -4.22
CA VAL A 344 -27.51 4.90 -5.07
C VAL A 344 -27.83 5.13 -6.55
N GLU A 345 -29.08 4.92 -6.96
CA GLU A 345 -29.54 5.20 -8.34
C GLU A 345 -29.40 6.69 -8.72
N SER A 346 -29.75 7.60 -7.80
CA SER A 346 -29.60 9.05 -8.01
C SER A 346 -28.14 9.45 -8.18
N LEU A 347 -27.23 8.86 -7.40
CA LEU A 347 -25.80 9.17 -7.47
C LEU A 347 -25.13 8.54 -8.70
N GLN A 348 -25.63 7.40 -9.19
CA GLN A 348 -25.19 6.78 -10.43
C GLN A 348 -25.67 7.54 -11.67
N SER A 349 -26.92 8.04 -11.66
CA SER A 349 -27.47 8.82 -12.78
C SER A 349 -26.88 10.22 -12.92
N ALA A 350 -26.35 10.80 -11.84
CA ALA A 350 -25.64 12.08 -11.88
C ALA A 350 -24.24 12.01 -12.52
N ALA A 351 -23.70 10.81 -12.78
CA ALA A 351 -22.40 10.58 -13.40
C ALA A 351 -22.44 10.49 -14.95
N GLY A 352 -23.63 10.64 -15.56
CA GLY A 352 -23.87 10.51 -17.00
C GLY A 352 -23.86 11.81 -17.79
#